data_AF-A0A432PBI0-F1
#
_entry.id   AF-A0A432PBI0-F1
#
_cell.length_a   1.000
_cell.length_b   1.000
_cell.length_c   1.000
_cell.angle_alpha   90.00
_cell.angle_beta   90.00
_cell.angle_gamma   90.00
#
_symmetry.space_group_name_H-M   'P 1'
#
loop_
_entity.id
_entity.type
_entity.pdbx_description
1 polymer ?
#
loop_
_entity_poly.entity_id
_entity_poly.type
_entity_poly.pdbx_seq_one_letter_code
_entity_poly.pdbx_strand_id
1 'polypeptide(L)' 'MQKLGKDHKTPWRKVHEKIGLSPAELARAMGRHRSKISRALGDGEGLISGRDQLLLMKVARERGIELSADEMMPEQR' A
#
# COMPACT_ATOMS: atom_id res chain seq x y z
N MET A 1 -10.19 -22.39 15.51
CA MET A 1 -9.18 -22.61 14.45
C MET A 1 -8.16 -21.49 14.53
N GLN A 2 -6.95 -21.77 15.04
CA GLN A 2 -5.84 -20.81 15.05
C GLN A 2 -4.79 -21.31 14.06
N LYS A 3 -4.63 -20.59 12.95
CA LYS A 3 -3.38 -20.56 12.19
C LYS A 3 -2.94 -19.11 12.13
N LEU A 4 -2.11 -18.73 13.10
CA LEU A 4 -1.23 -17.57 13.05
C LEU A 4 -0.28 -17.77 11.86
N GLY A 5 -0.74 -17.45 10.65
CA GLY A 5 0.18 -17.13 9.58
C GLY A 5 0.75 -15.76 9.93
N LYS A 6 2.08 -15.62 10.05
CA LYS A 6 2.69 -14.33 9.79
C LYS A 6 2.36 -14.02 8.33
N ASP A 7 1.21 -13.39 8.09
CA ASP A 7 0.84 -12.93 6.75
C ASP A 7 1.90 -11.91 6.37
N HIS A 8 2.84 -12.35 5.54
CA HIS A 8 3.89 -11.50 4.99
C HIS A 8 3.20 -10.50 4.07
N LYS A 9 2.76 -9.38 4.65
CA LYS A 9 1.99 -8.37 3.92
C LYS A 9 2.92 -7.70 2.92
N THR A 10 2.52 -7.75 1.66
CA THR A 10 3.22 -7.03 0.60
C THR A 10 3.27 -5.53 0.93
N PRO A 11 4.27 -4.79 0.43
CA PRO A 11 4.36 -3.35 0.64
C PRO A 11 3.06 -2.61 0.33
N TRP A 12 2.42 -2.94 -0.81
CA TRP A 12 1.12 -2.36 -1.17
C TRP A 12 0.02 -2.63 -0.13
N ARG A 13 -0.07 -3.84 0.43
CA ARG A 13 -1.06 -4.16 1.46
C ARG A 13 -0.78 -3.42 2.77
N LYS A 14 0.47 -3.40 3.23
CA LYS A 14 0.88 -2.66 4.43
C LYS A 14 0.45 -1.19 4.34
N VAL A 15 0.82 -0.53 3.25
CA VAL A 15 0.53 0.90 3.05
C VAL A 15 -0.97 1.15 2.89
N HIS A 16 -1.67 0.33 2.11
CA HIS A 16 -3.11 0.49 1.91
C HIS A 16 -3.90 0.37 3.21
N GLU A 17 -3.61 -0.65 4.03
CA GLU A 17 -4.24 -0.82 5.33
C GLU A 17 -3.95 0.36 6.27
N LYS A 18 -2.71 0.86 6.28
CA LYS A 18 -2.32 2.01 7.11
C LYS A 18 -3.00 3.31 6.67
N ILE A 19 -3.17 3.52 5.36
CA ILE A 19 -3.90 4.67 4.83
C ILE A 19 -5.40 4.58 5.15
N GLY A 20 -5.95 3.36 5.29
CA GLY A 20 -7.33 3.14 5.74
C GLY A 20 -8.41 3.52 4.72
N LEU A 21 -8.03 3.72 3.45
CA LEU A 21 -8.96 3.99 2.38
C LEU A 21 -9.41 2.72 1.65
N SER A 22 -10.59 2.75 1.04
CA SER A 22 -10.94 1.75 0.03
C SER A 22 -10.03 1.86 -1.21
N PRO A 23 -9.86 0.79 -2.00
CA PRO A 23 -9.05 0.83 -3.22
C PRO A 23 -9.52 1.90 -4.23
N ALA A 24 -10.81 2.22 -4.25
CA ALA A 24 -11.37 3.24 -5.13
C ALA A 24 -11.02 4.66 -4.66
N GLU A 25 -11.09 4.92 -3.36
CA GLU A 25 -10.71 6.20 -2.77
C GLU A 25 -9.20 6.43 -2.90
N LEU A 26 -8.39 5.39 -2.67
CA LEU A 26 -6.94 5.49 -2.82
C LEU A 26 -6.57 5.80 -4.27
N ALA A 27 -7.22 5.13 -5.23
CA ALA A 27 -7.02 5.42 -6.65
C ALA A 27 -7.33 6.89 -6.99
N ARG A 28 -8.45 7.43 -6.49
CA ARG A 28 -8.83 8.84 -6.66
C ARG A 28 -7.81 9.78 -6.04
N ALA A 29 -7.40 9.53 -4.79
CA ALA A 29 -6.42 10.35 -4.08
C ALA A 29 -5.05 10.35 -4.78
N MET A 30 -4.64 9.22 -5.36
CA MET A 30 -3.39 9.11 -6.13
C MET A 30 -3.50 9.63 -7.58
N GLY A 31 -4.70 10.00 -8.06
CA GLY A 31 -4.92 10.33 -9.47
C GLY A 31 -4.66 9.15 -10.42
N ARG A 32 -5.03 7.92 -10.00
CA ARG A 32 -4.81 6.67 -10.73
C ARG A 32 -6.12 5.94 -11.02
N HIS A 33 -6.09 5.01 -11.96
CA HIS A 33 -7.20 4.10 -12.20
C HIS A 33 -7.32 3.07 -11.08
N ARG A 34 -8.56 2.77 -10.67
CA ARG A 34 -8.87 1.73 -9.66
C ARG A 34 -8.25 0.37 -10.01
N SER A 35 -8.20 0.00 -11.29
CA SER A 35 -7.65 -1.29 -11.74
C SER A 35 -6.15 -1.44 -11.46
N LYS A 36 -5.40 -0.33 -11.31
CA LYS A 36 -4.00 -0.36 -10.86
C LYS A 36 -3.92 -0.80 -9.40
N ILE A 37 -4.67 -0.14 -8.52
CA ILE A 37 -4.67 -0.44 -7.08
C ILE A 37 -5.13 -1.87 -6.83
N SER A 38 -6.21 -2.30 -7.51
CA SER A 38 -6.70 -3.67 -7.41
C SER A 38 -5.65 -4.72 -7.80
N ARG A 39 -4.90 -4.48 -8.89
CA ARG A 39 -3.82 -5.37 -9.32
C ARG A 39 -2.69 -5.42 -8.29
N ALA A 40 -2.28 -4.25 -7.80
CA ALA A 40 -1.21 -4.14 -6.81
C ALA A 40 -1.53 -4.82 -5.47
N LEU A 41 -2.78 -4.80 -5.02
CA LEU A 41 -3.22 -5.47 -3.79
C LEU A 41 -3.38 -6.99 -3.93
N GLY A 42 -3.60 -7.46 -5.17
CA GLY A 42 -3.70 -8.88 -5.52
C GLY A 42 -2.38 -9.53 -5.94
N ASP A 43 -1.36 -8.71 -6.22
CA ASP A 43 -0.01 -9.16 -6.55
C ASP A 43 0.66 -9.78 -5.32
N GLY A 44 1.28 -10.95 -5.50
CA GLY A 44 1.94 -11.71 -4.46
C GLY A 44 3.24 -11.05 -3.95
N GLU A 45 3.90 -10.25 -4.78
CA GLU A 45 5.04 -9.42 -4.35
C GLU A 45 4.58 -8.04 -3.89
N GLY A 46 3.57 -7.47 -4.58
CA GLY A 46 2.96 -6.19 -4.25
C GLY A 46 3.98 -5.07 -4.04
N LEU A 47 4.98 -5.00 -4.93
CA LEU A 47 6.03 -3.99 -4.90
C LEU A 47 5.49 -2.61 -5.31
N ILE A 48 6.00 -1.57 -4.66
CA ILE A 48 5.61 -0.18 -4.92
C ILE A 48 6.70 0.47 -5.78
N SER A 49 6.33 0.95 -6.97
CA SER A 49 7.24 1.73 -7.80
C SER A 49 7.60 3.06 -7.12
N GLY A 50 8.79 3.62 -7.38
CA GLY A 50 9.19 4.90 -6.78
C GLY A 50 8.19 6.04 -7.03
N ARG A 51 7.56 6.08 -8.22
CA ARG A 51 6.49 7.06 -8.51
C ARG A 51 5.26 6.84 -7.62
N ASP A 52 4.88 5.60 -7.36
CA ASP A 52 3.74 5.32 -6.49
C ASP A 52 4.08 5.55 -5.02
N GLN A 53 5.33 5.32 -4.58
CA GLN A 53 5.80 5.69 -3.24
C GLN A 53 5.61 7.19 -2.99
N LEU A 54 6.06 8.05 -3.91
CA LEU A 54 5.88 9.50 -3.80
C LEU A 54 4.40 9.91 -3.72
N LEU A 55 3.54 9.26 -4.50
CA LEU A 55 2.10 9.52 -4.46
C LEU A 55 1.47 9.06 -3.14
N LEU A 56 1.86 7.88 -2.63
CA LEU A 56 1.37 7.36 -1.35
C LEU A 56 1.82 8.24 -0.19
N MET A 57 3.08 8.68 -0.19
CA MET A 57 3.60 9.63 0.81
C MET A 57 2.83 10.95 0.78
N LYS A 58 2.53 11.48 -0.40
CA LYS A 58 1.70 12.69 -0.55
C LYS A 58 0.32 12.48 0.07
N VAL A 59 -0.35 11.39 -0.32
CA VAL A 59 -1.70 11.05 0.17
C VAL A 59 -1.72 10.83 1.69
N ALA A 60 -0.70 10.20 2.24
CA ALA A 60 -0.57 9.97 3.67
C ALA A 60 -0.33 11.27 4.43
N ARG A 61 0.58 12.12 3.93
CA ARG A 61 0.85 13.45 4.50
C ARG A 61 -0.39 14.33 4.54
N GLU A 62 -1.18 14.36 3.47
CA GLU A 62 -2.45 15.10 3.42
C GLU A 62 -3.48 14.62 4.46
N ARG A 63 -3.33 13.39 4.96
CA ARG A 63 -4.18 12.79 5.99
C ARG A 63 -3.55 12.77 7.39
N GLY A 64 -2.35 13.33 7.56
CA GLY A 64 -1.62 13.26 8.83
C GLY A 64 -1.15 11.85 9.18
N ILE A 65 -1.01 10.96 8.19
CA ILE A 65 -0.50 9.60 8.37
C ILE A 65 1.00 9.61 8.05
N GLU A 66 1.81 9.18 9.01
CA GLU A 66 3.24 9.00 8.80
C GLU A 66 3.50 7.65 8.12
N LEU A 67 4.07 7.67 6.92
CA LEU A 67 4.53 6.47 6.20
C LEU A 67 6.06 6.45 6.20
N SER A 68 6.65 5.38 6.73
CA SER A 68 8.09 5.18 6.65
C SER A 68 8.50 4.50 5.34
N ALA A 69 9.77 4.66 4.96
CA ALA A 69 10.32 3.97 3.79
C ALA A 69 10.27 2.44 3.96
N ASP A 70 10.56 1.94 5.16
CA ASP A 70 10.58 0.50 5.46
C ASP A 70 9.20 -0.16 5.29
N GLU A 71 8.13 0.57 5.55
CA GLU A 71 6.76 0.10 5.30
C GLU A 71 6.47 -0.09 3.81
N MET A 72 7.15 0.67 2.95
CA MET A 72 7.04 0.61 1.50
C MET A 72 8.01 -0.38 0.84
N MET A 73 8.84 -1.06 1.63
CA MET A 73 9.79 -2.06 1.18
C MET A 73 9.32 -3.48 1.54
N PRO A 74 9.67 -4.50 0.72
CA PRO A 74 9.42 -5.89 1.08
C PRO A 74 10.21 -6.23 2.36
N GLU A 75 9.64 -7.09 3.20
CA GLU A 75 10.37 -7.59 4.37
C GLU A 75 11.58 -8.42 3.86
N GLN A 76 12.77 -8.14 4.41
CA GLN A 76 13.95 -8.94 4.10
C GLN A 76 13.74 -10.35 4.67
N ARG A 77 13.82 -11.36 3.80
CA ARG A 77 13.73 -12.78 4.17
C ARG A 77 15.02 -13.29 4.79
#